data_AF-A0A9C7BDX2-F1
#
_entry.id   AF-A0A9C7BDX2-F1
#
_cell.length_a   1.000
_cell.length_b   1.000
_cell.length_c   1.000
_cell.angle_alpha   90.00
_cell.angle_beta   90.00
_cell.angle_gamma   90.00
#
_symmetry.space_group_name_H-M   'P 1'
#
loop_
_entity.id
_entity.type
_entity.pdbx_description
1 polymer ?
#
loop_
_entity_poly.entity_id
_entity_poly.type
_entity_poly.pdbx_seq_one_letter_code
_entity_poly.pdbx_strand_id
1 'polypeptide(L)'
;MPILIIADLAIIRYWSYARRWLTLKAFVDRIEVYGKDKLIASHPRLYGRGQEHLVLDHYLDELLKKPRALLDARPFKEAQLGPLYQELLTRLLKQSPKGAREFVNVLRLGRSFDEIALKAAIEQTLAAGDCSFAAIYEALLKMFWPSSSEKLLSSTPRVQKPNVAQFNELLRGYRADGTECVARS
;
A
#
# COMPACT_ATOMS: atom_id res chain seq x y z
N MET A 1 9.78 28.00 -21.54
CA MET A 1 10.03 27.42 -20.21
C MET A 1 8.68 27.21 -19.54
N PRO A 2 8.06 26.02 -19.62
CA PRO A 2 6.70 25.84 -19.13
C PRO A 2 6.74 25.59 -17.62
N ILE A 3 5.95 26.38 -16.91
CA ILE A 3 5.74 26.30 -15.47
C ILE A 3 4.76 25.14 -15.22
N LEU A 4 5.28 23.99 -14.81
CA LEU A 4 4.49 22.85 -14.34
C LEU A 4 4.20 23.07 -12.84
N ILE A 5 3.05 23.68 -12.54
CA ILE A 5 2.47 23.72 -11.20
C ILE A 5 1.11 23.06 -11.29
N ILE A 6 1.06 21.73 -11.15
CA ILE A 6 -0.19 20.99 -10.90
C ILE A 6 0.10 19.87 -9.90
N ALA A 7 -0.61 19.99 -8.77
CA ALA A 7 -0.77 19.02 -7.70
C ALA A 7 -1.11 17.62 -8.23
N ASP A 8 -0.36 16.65 -7.75
CA ASP A 8 -0.14 15.37 -8.40
C ASP A 8 -1.19 14.31 -8.04
N LEU A 9 -2.45 14.51 -8.47
CA LEU A 9 -3.49 13.45 -8.54
C LEU A 9 -3.76 12.99 -9.98
N ALA A 10 -3.19 13.69 -10.96
CA ALA A 10 -3.43 13.43 -12.37
C ALA A 10 -2.37 12.51 -12.99
N ILE A 11 -1.10 12.52 -12.54
CA ILE A 11 0.00 11.99 -13.38
C ILE A 11 -0.07 10.47 -13.58
N ILE A 12 -0.56 9.70 -12.59
CA ILE A 12 -0.62 8.22 -12.74
C ILE A 12 -1.82 7.76 -13.60
N ARG A 13 -2.91 8.55 -13.70
CA ARG A 13 -4.07 8.22 -14.56
C ARG A 13 -4.05 8.91 -15.93
N TYR A 14 -3.16 9.89 -16.13
CA TYR A 14 -3.06 10.71 -17.35
C TYR A 14 -1.97 10.29 -18.35
N TRP A 15 -1.15 9.28 -18.07
CA TRP A 15 -0.10 8.87 -19.02
C TRP A 15 -0.68 8.46 -20.39
N SER A 16 -1.93 7.97 -20.43
CA SER A 16 -2.66 7.67 -21.67
C SER A 16 -3.06 8.91 -22.51
N TYR A 17 -2.99 10.11 -21.93
CA TYR A 17 -3.26 11.40 -22.59
C TYR A 17 -1.99 12.22 -22.86
N ALA A 18 -0.80 11.69 -22.54
CA ALA A 18 0.47 12.29 -22.91
C ALA A 18 0.51 12.50 -24.44
N ARG A 19 0.90 13.70 -24.90
CA ARG A 19 0.88 14.18 -26.31
C ARG A 19 -0.50 14.50 -26.93
N ARG A 20 -1.57 14.63 -26.14
CA ARG A 20 -2.87 15.11 -26.65
C ARG A 20 -3.13 16.54 -26.19
N TRP A 21 -3.74 17.34 -27.07
CA TRP A 21 -4.22 18.67 -26.71
C TRP A 21 -5.36 18.53 -25.69
N LEU A 22 -5.19 19.17 -24.54
CA LEU A 22 -6.18 19.24 -23.48
C LEU A 22 -6.68 20.69 -23.37
N THR A 23 -7.96 20.86 -23.08
CA THR A 23 -8.58 22.16 -22.86
C THR A 23 -8.67 22.42 -21.36
N LEU A 24 -8.06 23.49 -20.89
CA LEU A 24 -8.07 23.86 -19.48
C LEU A 24 -9.04 25.04 -19.29
N LYS A 25 -10.10 24.84 -18.50
CA LYS A 25 -11.07 25.87 -18.12
C LYS A 25 -10.78 26.31 -16.69
N ALA A 26 -10.29 27.54 -16.53
CA ALA A 26 -10.04 28.12 -15.21
C ALA A 26 -11.26 28.94 -14.77
N PHE A 27 -12.02 28.41 -13.81
CA PHE A 27 -13.10 29.12 -13.14
C PHE A 27 -12.56 29.94 -11.96
N VAL A 28 -13.46 30.64 -11.28
CA VAL A 28 -13.11 31.43 -10.08
C VAL A 28 -12.65 30.48 -8.96
N ASP A 29 -13.40 29.46 -8.63
CA ASP A 29 -13.08 28.57 -7.50
C ASP A 29 -12.30 27.31 -7.89
N ARG A 30 -12.30 26.95 -9.17
CA ARG A 30 -11.73 25.68 -9.66
C ARG A 30 -11.08 25.76 -11.03
N ILE A 31 -10.24 24.78 -11.34
CA ILE A 31 -9.61 24.56 -12.63
C ILE A 31 -10.05 23.19 -13.12
N GLU A 32 -10.64 23.15 -14.31
CA GLU A 32 -11.13 21.93 -14.95
C GLU A 32 -10.28 21.61 -16.18
N VAL A 33 -9.91 20.34 -16.34
CA VAL A 33 -9.14 19.82 -17.47
C VAL A 33 -10.02 18.91 -18.29
N TYR A 34 -10.22 19.25 -19.56
CA TYR A 34 -11.03 18.52 -20.52
C TYR A 34 -10.16 17.88 -21.61
N GLY A 35 -10.59 16.73 -22.13
CA GLY A 35 -10.07 16.20 -23.39
C GLY A 35 -11.20 15.66 -24.25
N LYS A 36 -11.26 16.13 -25.51
CA LYS A 36 -12.36 15.84 -26.44
C LYS A 36 -13.74 16.02 -25.78
N ASP A 37 -13.94 17.19 -25.16
CA ASP A 37 -15.17 17.60 -24.45
C ASP A 37 -15.57 16.79 -23.21
N LYS A 38 -14.76 15.82 -22.78
CA LYS A 38 -14.96 15.10 -21.52
C LYS A 38 -14.14 15.73 -20.40
N LEU A 39 -14.78 16.03 -19.27
CA LEU A 39 -14.07 16.43 -18.05
C LEU A 39 -13.20 15.28 -17.56
N ILE A 40 -11.90 15.52 -17.44
CA ILE A 40 -10.91 14.53 -17.00
C ILE A 40 -10.50 14.79 -15.54
N ALA A 41 -10.35 16.05 -15.12
CA ALA A 41 -10.03 16.41 -13.74
C ALA A 41 -10.60 17.78 -13.37
N SER A 42 -10.87 17.99 -12.08
CA SER A 42 -11.25 19.28 -11.50
C SER A 42 -10.49 19.49 -10.20
N HIS A 43 -9.88 20.66 -10.05
CA HIS A 43 -9.04 21.01 -8.90
C HIS A 43 -9.44 22.38 -8.35
N PRO A 44 -9.41 22.62 -7.02
CA PRO A 44 -9.63 23.95 -6.48
C PRO A 44 -8.53 24.92 -6.94
N ARG A 45 -8.90 26.16 -7.23
CA ARG A 45 -7.99 27.20 -7.68
C ARG A 45 -7.31 27.84 -6.47
N LEU A 46 -5.98 27.79 -6.42
CA LEU A 46 -5.18 28.52 -5.44
C LEU A 46 -4.83 29.91 -5.96
N TYR A 47 -5.10 30.93 -5.15
CA TYR A 47 -4.89 32.34 -5.47
C TYR A 47 -3.57 32.84 -4.85
N GLY A 48 -2.44 32.33 -5.34
CA GLY A 48 -1.13 32.79 -4.90
C GLY A 48 -0.01 32.36 -5.86
N ARG A 49 0.95 33.25 -6.10
CA ARG A 49 2.15 32.90 -6.87
C ARG A 49 2.99 31.90 -6.05
N GLY A 50 3.31 30.76 -6.66
CA GLY A 50 4.09 29.69 -6.00
C GLY A 50 3.31 28.85 -5.00
N GLN A 51 1.97 28.96 -4.95
CA GLN A 51 1.17 28.06 -4.14
C GLN A 51 0.95 26.72 -4.86
N GLU A 52 1.26 25.63 -4.16
CA GLU A 52 1.11 24.26 -4.63
C GLU A 52 0.20 23.54 -3.63
N HIS A 53 -0.74 22.73 -4.12
CA HIS A 53 -1.53 21.86 -3.25
C HIS A 53 -0.87 20.49 -3.18
N LEU A 54 -0.13 20.19 -2.12
CA LEU A 54 0.53 18.90 -1.99
C LEU A 54 -0.32 17.96 -1.14
N VAL A 55 -0.90 16.94 -1.78
CA VAL A 55 -1.65 15.89 -1.08
C VAL A 55 -0.70 14.73 -0.78
N LEU A 56 -0.46 14.47 0.51
CA LEU A 56 0.51 13.47 0.97
C LEU A 56 0.27 12.08 0.38
N ASP A 57 -1.00 11.69 0.25
CA ASP A 57 -1.38 10.37 -0.24
C ASP A 57 -0.68 10.02 -1.56
N HIS A 58 -0.51 10.97 -2.49
CA HIS A 58 0.07 10.68 -3.81
C HIS A 58 1.57 10.45 -3.78
N TYR A 59 2.23 10.99 -2.77
CA TYR A 59 3.67 10.85 -2.62
C TYR A 59 4.03 9.57 -1.85
N LEU A 60 3.08 8.85 -1.26
CA LEU A 60 3.35 7.66 -0.45
C LEU A 60 4.10 6.57 -1.23
N ASP A 61 3.74 6.32 -2.50
CA ASP A 61 4.40 5.28 -3.32
C ASP A 61 5.83 5.68 -3.72
N GLU A 62 6.11 6.97 -3.89
CA GLU A 62 7.48 7.45 -4.13
C GLU A 62 8.31 7.48 -2.83
N LEU A 63 7.67 7.85 -1.71
CA LEU A 63 8.27 7.78 -0.37
C LEU A 63 8.61 6.35 0.04
N LEU A 64 7.87 5.34 -0.43
CA LEU A 64 8.25 3.93 -0.22
C LEU A 64 9.57 3.55 -0.90
N LYS A 65 9.84 4.10 -2.09
CA LYS A 65 11.11 3.87 -2.79
C LYS A 65 12.26 4.59 -2.08
N LYS A 66 11.98 5.77 -1.51
CA LYS A 66 12.96 6.63 -0.84
C LYS A 66 12.51 6.99 0.59
N PRO A 67 12.47 6.02 1.51
CA PRO A 67 11.90 6.23 2.85
C PRO A 67 12.72 7.20 3.70
N ARG A 68 14.02 7.34 3.42
CA ARG A 68 14.89 8.31 4.10
C ARG A 68 14.50 9.76 3.84
N ALA A 69 13.83 10.04 2.72
CA ALA A 69 13.38 11.38 2.37
C ALA A 69 12.07 11.79 3.08
N LEU A 70 11.45 10.89 3.86
CA LEU A 70 10.17 11.14 4.52
C LEU A 70 10.18 12.41 5.38
N LEU A 71 11.19 12.56 6.23
CA LEU A 71 11.31 13.70 7.15
C LEU A 71 11.59 15.02 6.42
N ASP A 72 12.21 14.96 5.25
CA ASP A 72 12.55 16.14 4.44
C ASP A 72 11.47 16.48 3.41
N ALA A 73 10.53 15.57 3.15
CA ALA A 73 9.51 15.75 2.15
C ALA A 73 8.56 16.91 2.51
N ARG A 74 8.50 17.91 1.65
CA ARG A 74 7.49 18.99 1.71
C ARG A 74 6.05 18.49 1.88
N PRO A 75 5.54 17.50 1.11
CA PRO A 75 4.17 17.01 1.30
C PRO A 75 3.93 16.42 2.69
N PHE A 76 4.96 15.85 3.33
CA PHE A 76 4.85 15.32 4.68
C PHE A 76 4.77 16.43 5.74
N LYS A 77 5.61 17.47 5.60
CA LYS A 77 5.60 18.64 6.50
C LYS A 77 4.30 19.45 6.39
N GLU A 78 3.79 19.63 5.16
CA GLU A 78 2.57 20.41 4.90
C GLU A 78 1.29 19.67 5.34
N ALA A 79 1.29 18.34 5.36
CA ALA A 79 0.13 17.53 5.73
C ALA A 79 -0.30 17.64 7.20
N GLN A 80 0.54 18.20 8.08
CA GLN A 80 0.23 18.44 9.50
C GLN A 80 -0.47 17.25 10.18
N LEU A 81 0.16 16.07 10.11
CA LEU A 81 -0.42 14.88 10.72
C LEU A 81 -0.64 15.09 12.22
N GLY A 82 -1.78 14.60 12.72
CA GLY A 82 -2.17 14.73 14.12
C GLY A 82 -1.16 14.07 15.09
N PRO A 83 -1.25 14.39 16.39
CA PRO A 83 -0.26 14.00 17.41
C PRO A 83 -0.06 12.48 17.49
N LEU A 84 -1.11 11.69 17.28
CA LEU A 84 -1.06 10.23 17.25
C LEU A 84 -0.05 9.69 16.22
N TYR A 85 -0.07 10.22 14.99
CA TYR A 85 0.85 9.81 13.94
C TYR A 85 2.29 10.29 14.20
N GLN A 86 2.46 11.44 14.84
CA GLN A 86 3.77 11.96 15.23
C GLN A 86 4.42 11.08 16.31
N GLU A 87 3.63 10.64 17.30
CA GLU A 87 4.09 9.69 18.31
C GLU A 87 4.48 8.36 17.66
N LEU A 88 3.62 7.81 16.80
CA LEU A 88 3.90 6.58 16.06
C LEU A 88 5.21 6.66 15.28
N LEU A 89 5.39 7.75 14.51
CA LEU A 89 6.62 7.98 13.74
C LEU A 89 7.85 8.01 14.65
N THR A 90 7.76 8.73 15.77
CA THR A 90 8.86 8.86 16.72
C THR A 90 9.25 7.50 17.31
N ARG A 91 8.27 6.67 17.68
CA ARG A 91 8.56 5.32 18.22
C ARG A 91 9.14 4.41 17.15
N LEU A 92 8.58 4.39 15.95
CA LEU A 92 9.08 3.59 14.82
C LEU A 92 10.53 3.93 14.46
N LEU A 93 10.87 5.23 14.39
CA LEU A 93 12.23 5.68 14.10
C LEU A 93 13.23 5.29 15.18
N LYS A 94 12.80 5.24 16.46
CA LYS A 94 13.65 4.79 17.57
C LYS A 94 13.87 3.28 17.56
N GLN A 95 12.85 2.50 17.21
CA GLN A 95 12.91 1.03 17.25
C GLN A 95 13.73 0.44 16.10
N SER A 96 13.66 1.02 14.91
CA SER A 96 14.26 0.42 13.71
C SER A 96 14.77 1.47 12.73
N PRO A 97 15.94 1.23 12.07
CA PRO A 97 16.40 2.06 10.97
C PRO A 97 15.46 2.01 9.73
N LYS A 98 14.54 1.04 9.69
CA LYS A 98 13.48 0.93 8.67
C LYS A 98 12.16 1.59 9.11
N GLY A 99 12.11 2.22 10.28
CA GLY A 99 10.89 2.81 10.84
C GLY A 99 10.18 3.80 9.92
N ALA A 100 10.93 4.61 9.15
CA ALA A 100 10.34 5.51 8.14
C ALA A 100 9.57 4.74 7.06
N ARG A 101 10.07 3.58 6.62
CA ARG A 101 9.41 2.74 5.62
C ARG A 101 8.15 2.08 6.20
N GLU A 102 8.23 1.59 7.43
CA GLU A 102 7.07 1.01 8.13
C GLU A 102 5.98 2.05 8.32
N PHE A 103 6.34 3.26 8.72
CA PHE A 103 5.39 4.35 8.88
C PHE A 103 4.68 4.71 7.55
N VAL A 104 5.41 4.77 6.43
CA VAL A 104 4.79 4.98 5.11
C VAL A 104 3.84 3.83 4.76
N ASN A 105 4.17 2.59 5.11
CA ASN A 105 3.24 1.47 4.92
C ASN A 105 1.97 1.62 5.77
N VAL A 106 2.08 2.10 7.01
CA VAL A 106 0.92 2.40 7.86
C VAL A 106 0.04 3.48 7.22
N LEU A 107 0.62 4.58 6.72
CA LEU A 107 -0.14 5.61 6.02
C LEU A 107 -0.88 5.06 4.79
N ARG A 108 -0.29 4.12 4.05
CA ARG A 108 -0.95 3.46 2.91
C ARG A 108 -2.14 2.60 3.31
N LEU A 109 -2.21 2.09 4.55
CA LEU A 109 -3.38 1.36 5.03
C LEU A 109 -4.63 2.25 5.03
N GLY A 110 -4.48 3.57 5.21
CA GLY A 110 -5.58 4.52 5.13
C GLY A 110 -6.25 4.60 3.75
N ARG A 111 -5.65 4.04 2.69
CA ARG A 111 -6.31 3.92 1.38
C ARG A 111 -7.32 2.77 1.32
N SER A 112 -7.11 1.73 2.14
CA SER A 112 -7.89 0.49 2.12
C SER A 112 -8.84 0.35 3.31
N PHE A 113 -8.52 1.03 4.42
CA PHE A 113 -9.27 0.96 5.67
C PHE A 113 -9.81 2.33 6.07
N ASP A 114 -10.90 2.33 6.84
CA ASP A 114 -11.47 3.54 7.41
C ASP A 114 -10.50 4.23 8.38
N GLU A 115 -10.48 5.57 8.37
CA GLU A 115 -9.56 6.37 9.18
C GLU A 115 -9.80 6.17 10.68
N ILE A 116 -11.05 5.99 11.11
CA ILE A 116 -11.41 5.79 12.52
C ILE A 116 -10.85 4.44 13.00
N ALA A 117 -11.04 3.40 12.20
CA ALA A 117 -10.51 2.06 12.50
C ALA A 117 -8.97 2.06 12.55
N LEU A 118 -8.32 2.77 11.61
CA LEU A 118 -6.86 2.90 11.60
C LEU A 118 -6.33 3.62 12.84
N LYS A 119 -6.95 4.73 13.24
CA LYS A 119 -6.56 5.45 14.47
C LYS A 119 -6.74 4.58 15.70
N ALA A 120 -7.87 3.89 15.84
CA ALA A 120 -8.12 2.97 16.96
C ALA A 120 -7.07 1.84 17.03
N ALA A 121 -6.67 1.28 15.89
CA ALA A 121 -5.62 0.26 15.84
C ALA A 121 -4.24 0.81 16.24
N ILE A 122 -3.90 2.04 15.82
CA ILE A 122 -2.66 2.71 16.21
C ILE A 122 -2.64 2.99 17.72
N GLU A 123 -3.75 3.46 18.29
CA GLU A 123 -3.87 3.71 19.73
C GLU A 123 -3.70 2.42 20.55
N GLN A 124 -4.35 1.34 20.14
CA GLN A 124 -4.24 0.03 20.81
C GLN A 124 -2.81 -0.52 20.78
N THR A 125 -2.15 -0.42 19.63
CA THR A 125 -0.77 -0.93 19.46
C THR A 125 0.25 -0.07 20.19
N LEU A 126 0.08 1.26 20.20
CA LEU A 126 0.91 2.17 21.00
C LEU A 126 0.77 1.90 22.51
N ALA A 127 -0.44 1.59 22.99
CA ALA A 127 -0.69 1.22 24.38
C ALA A 127 -0.08 -0.14 24.74
N ALA A 128 -0.11 -1.10 23.82
CA ALA A 128 0.53 -2.42 23.98
C ALA A 128 2.07 -2.38 23.90
N GLY A 129 2.64 -1.29 23.37
CA GLY A 129 4.09 -1.08 23.27
C GLY A 129 4.74 -1.64 22.00
N ASP A 130 4.00 -2.41 21.19
CA ASP A 130 4.42 -2.85 19.86
C ASP A 130 3.80 -1.95 18.79
N CYS A 131 4.61 -1.09 18.19
CA CYS A 131 4.16 -0.13 17.18
C CYS A 131 4.59 -0.51 15.75
N SER A 132 4.97 -1.77 15.53
CA SER A 132 5.35 -2.29 14.21
C SER A 132 4.17 -2.27 13.23
N PHE A 133 4.48 -2.19 11.94
CA PHE A 133 3.46 -2.29 10.89
C PHE A 133 2.62 -3.56 11.01
N ALA A 134 3.25 -4.69 11.37
CA ALA A 134 2.58 -5.98 11.50
C ALA A 134 1.54 -5.97 12.62
N ALA A 135 1.88 -5.41 13.79
CA ALA A 135 0.96 -5.30 14.92
C ALA A 135 -0.27 -4.44 14.58
N ILE A 136 -0.06 -3.30 13.90
CA ILE A 136 -1.14 -2.41 13.48
C ILE A 136 -2.05 -3.11 12.46
N TYR A 137 -1.46 -3.80 11.50
CA TYR A 137 -2.21 -4.54 10.49
C TYR A 137 -3.01 -5.69 11.10
N GLU A 138 -2.43 -6.43 12.05
CA GLU A 138 -3.12 -7.50 12.78
C GLU A 138 -4.29 -6.97 13.62
N ALA A 139 -4.09 -5.85 14.34
CA ALA A 139 -5.16 -5.20 15.10
C ALA A 139 -6.33 -4.80 14.19
N LEU A 140 -6.04 -4.23 13.02
CA LEU A 140 -7.06 -3.93 12.01
C LEU A 140 -7.78 -5.20 11.54
N LEU A 141 -7.05 -6.27 11.19
CA LEU A 141 -7.66 -7.52 10.75
C LEU A 141 -8.59 -8.11 11.80
N LYS A 142 -8.22 -8.07 13.08
CA LYS A 142 -9.08 -8.53 14.18
C LYS A 142 -10.38 -7.73 14.29
N MET A 143 -10.34 -6.42 14.04
CA MET A 143 -11.54 -5.56 14.04
C MET A 143 -12.50 -5.90 12.90
N PHE A 144 -11.99 -6.04 11.68
CA PHE A 144 -12.82 -6.29 10.50
C PHE A 144 -13.23 -7.77 10.36
N TRP A 145 -12.39 -8.67 10.86
CA TRP A 145 -12.61 -10.10 10.74
C TRP A 145 -12.25 -10.83 12.05
N PRO A 146 -13.12 -10.77 13.07
CA PRO A 146 -12.87 -11.41 14.36
C PRO A 146 -12.91 -12.95 14.33
N SER A 147 -13.48 -13.56 13.28
CA SER A 147 -13.82 -15.00 13.27
C SER A 147 -12.82 -15.96 12.61
N SER A 148 -11.79 -15.50 11.86
CA SER A 148 -10.87 -16.44 11.15
C SER A 148 -9.55 -16.71 11.84
N SER A 149 -8.95 -15.76 12.58
CA SER A 149 -7.59 -15.96 13.10
C SER A 149 -7.53 -17.03 14.20
N GLU A 150 -8.51 -17.05 15.11
CA GLU A 150 -8.53 -18.01 16.23
C GLU A 150 -9.00 -19.40 15.81
N LYS A 151 -9.96 -19.50 14.87
CA LYS A 151 -10.43 -20.80 14.37
C LYS A 151 -9.35 -21.52 13.57
N LEU A 152 -8.57 -20.82 12.73
CA LEU A 152 -7.51 -21.45 11.92
C LEU A 152 -6.34 -21.98 12.74
N LEU A 153 -5.94 -21.28 13.83
CA LEU A 153 -4.85 -21.72 14.69
C LEU A 153 -5.26 -22.86 15.63
N SER A 154 -6.52 -22.88 16.07
CA SER A 154 -7.07 -23.97 16.90
C SER A 154 -7.45 -25.21 16.09
N SER A 155 -7.90 -25.05 14.85
CA SER A 155 -8.15 -26.15 13.92
C SER A 155 -6.96 -26.32 12.97
N THR A 156 -5.83 -26.81 13.48
CA THR A 156 -4.84 -27.38 12.56
C THR A 156 -5.45 -28.65 11.97
N PRO A 157 -5.79 -28.73 10.66
CA PRO A 157 -6.16 -30.01 10.09
C PRO A 157 -4.96 -30.93 10.29
N ARG A 158 -5.20 -32.09 10.90
CA ARG A 158 -4.15 -33.08 11.15
C ARG A 158 -3.71 -33.62 9.79
N VAL A 159 -2.76 -32.94 9.16
CA VAL A 159 -2.18 -33.34 7.89
C VAL A 159 -1.45 -34.65 8.17
N GLN A 160 -2.03 -35.76 7.71
CA GLN A 160 -1.34 -37.04 7.74
C GLN A 160 -0.06 -36.84 6.94
N LYS A 161 1.10 -37.10 7.56
CA LYS A 161 2.38 -37.07 6.83
C LYS A 161 2.23 -38.04 5.65
N PRO A 162 2.35 -37.55 4.40
CA PRO A 162 2.25 -38.41 3.24
C PRO A 162 3.27 -39.55 3.39
N ASN A 163 2.83 -40.79 3.22
CA ASN A 163 3.74 -41.93 3.26
C ASN A 163 4.62 -41.89 2.00
N VAL A 164 5.85 -41.37 2.15
CA VAL A 164 6.81 -41.21 1.06
C VAL A 164 7.11 -42.56 0.37
N ALA A 165 6.95 -43.69 1.06
CA ALA A 165 7.14 -45.01 0.49
C ALA A 165 6.09 -45.38 -0.58
N GLN A 166 4.91 -44.74 -0.59
CA GLN A 166 3.92 -44.92 -1.68
C GLN A 166 4.45 -44.41 -3.02
N PHE A 167 5.38 -43.46 -3.01
CA PHE A 167 6.01 -42.95 -4.24
C PHE A 167 6.85 -44.03 -4.94
N ASN A 168 7.45 -44.95 -4.17
CA ASN A 168 8.22 -46.05 -4.73
C ASN A 168 7.35 -47.06 -5.49
N GLU A 169 6.06 -47.17 -5.17
CA GLU A 169 5.14 -48.02 -5.94
C GLU A 169 4.81 -47.43 -7.31
N LEU A 170 4.77 -46.09 -7.43
CA LEU A 170 4.60 -45.41 -8.72
C LEU A 170 5.86 -45.52 -9.59
N LEU A 171 7.04 -45.65 -8.96
CA LEU A 171 8.32 -45.86 -9.65
C LEU A 171 8.58 -47.32 -10.05
N ARG A 172 7.78 -48.30 -9.58
CA ARG A 172 7.95 -49.73 -9.94
C ARG A 172 7.78 -50.02 -11.44
N GLY A 173 7.21 -49.10 -12.21
CA GLY A 173 7.13 -49.18 -13.67
C GLY A 173 8.38 -48.68 -14.41
N TYR A 174 9.32 -48.02 -13.73
CA TYR A 174 10.50 -47.44 -14.36
C TYR A 174 11.74 -48.30 -14.10
N ARG A 175 12.06 -49.16 -15.07
CA ARG A 175 13.37 -49.83 -15.12
C ARG A 175 14.45 -48.76 -15.35
N ALA A 176 15.48 -48.75 -14.51
CA ALA A 176 16.64 -47.84 -14.62
C ALA A 176 17.51 -48.11 -15.87
N ASP A 177 17.11 -49.09 -16.67
CA ASP A 177 17.89 -49.76 -17.71
C ASP A 177 17.44 -49.39 -19.14
N GLY A 178 16.51 -48.42 -19.30
CA GLY A 178 16.26 -47.76 -20.59
C GLY A 178 15.69 -48.65 -21.70
N THR A 179 15.03 -49.77 -21.38
CA THR A 179 14.38 -50.64 -22.38
C THR A 179 12.86 -50.66 -22.21
N GLU A 180 12.15 -50.35 -23.31
CA GLU A 180 10.69 -50.32 -23.40
C GLU A 180 10.05 -51.65 -22.98
N CYS A 181 9.01 -51.56 -22.13
CA CYS A 181 8.11 -52.67 -21.89
C CYS A 181 7.16 -52.81 -23.10
N VAL A 182 7.50 -53.70 -24.04
CA VAL A 182 6.52 -54.22 -25.01
C VAL A 182 5.51 -55.07 -24.23
N ALA A 183 4.30 -54.54 -24.06
CA ALA A 183 3.15 -55.33 -23.61
C ALA A 183 2.92 -56.48 -24.60
N ARG A 184 3.01 -57.73 -24.11
CA ARG A 184 2.53 -58.91 -24.83
C ARG A 184 1.43 -59.59 -24.03
N SER A 185 0.30 -59.71 -24.73
CA SER A 185 -0.89 -60.57 -24.51
C SER A 185 -1.93 -60.05 -23.53
#